data_AF-A0A1X0RK77-F1
#
_entry.id   AF-A0A1X0RK77-F1
#
_cell.length_a   1.000
_cell.length_b   1.000
_cell.length_c   1.000
_cell.angle_alpha   90.00
_cell.angle_beta   90.00
_cell.angle_gamma   90.00
#
_symmetry.space_group_name_H-M   'P 1'
#
loop_
_entity.id
_entity.type
_entity.pdbx_description
1 polymer ?
#
loop_
_entity_poly.entity_id
_entity_poly.type
_entity_poly.pdbx_seq_one_letter_code
_entity_poly.pdbx_strand_id
1 'polypeptide(L)'
;MFGKDSMKLKGNRCGVTGVFWRAVKRREAAGDLIAVTIDEYKTSKVCNACNNDPLARMSGLKGCSVLVCKACKTLWQRDINACKNMLSISLSIWNGRGRPSKYRRN
;
A
#
# COMPACT_ATOMS: atom_id res chain seq x y z
N MET A 1 -9.78 -12.38 -8.25
CA MET A 1 -8.39 -12.44 -8.73
C MET A 1 -8.16 -11.21 -9.60
N PHE A 2 -7.20 -10.35 -9.27
CA PHE A 2 -7.05 -8.94 -9.69
C PHE A 2 -7.80 -8.53 -10.98
N GLY A 3 -9.05 -8.07 -10.86
CA GLY A 3 -9.90 -7.61 -11.98
C GLY A 3 -9.43 -6.30 -12.64
N LYS A 4 -8.14 -5.96 -12.50
CA LYS A 4 -7.52 -4.71 -12.97
C LYS A 4 -6.56 -4.92 -14.15
N ASP A 5 -6.33 -6.15 -14.60
CA ASP A 5 -5.57 -6.38 -15.84
C ASP A 5 -6.26 -5.76 -17.07
N SER A 6 -7.52 -5.34 -16.95
CA SER A 6 -8.33 -4.62 -17.94
C SER A 6 -8.22 -3.07 -17.87
N MET A 7 -7.68 -2.48 -16.80
CA MET A 7 -7.62 -1.03 -16.65
C MET A 7 -6.37 -0.46 -17.35
N LYS A 8 -6.53 -0.04 -18.61
CA LYS A 8 -5.52 0.70 -19.38
C LYS A 8 -5.22 2.05 -18.71
N LEU A 9 -4.08 2.17 -18.03
CA LEU A 9 -3.47 3.47 -17.76
C LEU A 9 -2.86 3.97 -19.08
N LYS A 10 -3.23 5.18 -19.53
CA LYS A 10 -2.78 5.77 -20.79
C LYS A 10 -1.25 5.76 -20.87
N GLY A 11 -0.69 5.00 -21.81
CA GLY A 11 0.75 4.85 -22.02
C GLY A 11 1.42 3.62 -21.40
N ASN A 12 0.71 2.80 -20.61
CA ASN A 12 1.29 1.62 -19.96
C ASN A 12 0.83 0.30 -20.61
N ARG A 13 1.72 -0.70 -20.64
CA ARG A 13 1.39 -2.07 -21.08
C ARG A 13 0.37 -2.70 -20.11
N CYS A 14 -0.69 -3.31 -20.64
CA CYS A 14 -1.68 -4.06 -19.85
C CYS A 14 -1.08 -5.39 -19.35
N GLY A 15 -1.59 -5.90 -18.24
CA GLY A 15 -1.22 -7.23 -17.73
C GLY A 15 0.10 -7.33 -16.95
N VAL A 16 0.80 -6.21 -16.69
CA VAL A 16 2.03 -6.21 -15.87
C VAL A 16 1.76 -6.75 -14.46
N THR A 17 0.60 -6.40 -13.88
CA THR A 17 0.17 -6.93 -12.58
C THR A 17 0.03 -8.46 -12.61
N GLY A 18 -0.63 -9.01 -13.64
CA GLY A 18 -0.73 -10.44 -13.84
C GLY A 18 0.62 -11.14 -14.02
N VAL A 19 1.55 -10.56 -14.79
CA VAL A 19 2.92 -11.09 -14.96
C VAL A 19 3.67 -11.10 -13.63
N PHE A 20 3.63 -10.00 -12.89
CA PHE A 20 4.25 -9.87 -11.57
C PHE A 20 3.67 -10.87 -10.57
N TRP A 21 2.34 -10.98 -10.50
CA TRP A 21 1.67 -11.91 -9.60
C TRP A 21 2.03 -13.37 -9.90
N ARG A 22 2.08 -13.77 -11.19
CA ARG A 22 2.54 -15.11 -11.58
C ARG A 22 3.99 -15.36 -11.19
N ALA A 23 4.88 -14.36 -11.27
CA ALA A 23 6.25 -14.49 -10.81
C ALA A 23 6.32 -14.70 -9.28
N VAL A 24 5.57 -13.92 -8.52
CA VAL A 24 5.48 -14.07 -7.06
C VAL A 24 4.94 -15.44 -6.66
N LYS A 25 3.84 -15.90 -7.26
CA LYS A 25 3.25 -17.22 -6.97
C LYS A 25 4.15 -18.40 -7.33
N ARG A 26 4.98 -18.29 -8.37
CA ARG A 26 5.98 -19.33 -8.69
C ARG A 26 7.02 -19.47 -7.58
N ARG A 27 7.50 -18.36 -7.02
CA ARG A 27 8.45 -18.36 -5.90
C ARG A 27 7.80 -18.85 -4.61
N GLU A 28 6.54 -18.53 -4.38
CA GLU A 28 5.79 -19.10 -3.26
C GLU A 28 5.64 -20.62 -3.38
N ALA A 29 5.33 -21.14 -4.58
CA ALA A 29 5.24 -22.59 -4.82
C ALA A 29 6.59 -23.32 -4.64
N ALA A 30 7.71 -22.61 -4.86
CA ALA A 30 9.06 -23.12 -4.60
C ALA A 30 9.45 -23.08 -3.10
N GLY A 31 8.64 -22.44 -2.25
CA GLY A 31 8.95 -22.24 -0.83
C GLY A 31 9.88 -21.06 -0.53
N ASP A 32 10.23 -20.23 -1.52
CA ASP A 32 11.16 -19.10 -1.35
C ASP A 32 10.57 -17.94 -0.53
N LEU A 33 9.25 -17.78 -0.57
CA LEU A 33 8.52 -16.66 0.02
C LEU A 33 7.09 -17.04 0.35
N ILE A 34 6.41 -16.20 1.14
CA ILE A 34 4.97 -16.25 1.36
C ILE A 34 4.35 -14.99 0.74
N ALA A 35 3.33 -15.17 -0.09
CA ALA A 35 2.67 -14.08 -0.82
C ALA A 35 1.27 -13.83 -0.26
N VAL A 36 1.15 -12.82 0.59
CA VAL A 36 -0.13 -12.42 1.19
C VAL A 36 -0.70 -11.20 0.46
N THR A 37 -1.95 -11.30 0.01
CA THR A 37 -2.69 -10.14 -0.50
C THR A 37 -3.35 -9.39 0.66
N ILE A 38 -3.44 -8.07 0.53
CA ILE A 38 -4.03 -7.21 1.56
C ILE A 38 -5.01 -6.22 0.94
N ASP A 39 -6.16 -6.03 1.59
CA ASP A 39 -7.06 -4.93 1.23
C ASP A 39 -6.39 -3.60 1.59
N GLU A 40 -6.07 -2.81 0.58
CA GLU A 40 -5.48 -1.49 0.71
C GLU A 40 -6.60 -0.46 0.94
N TYR A 41 -6.78 -0.04 2.20
CA TYR A 41 -7.69 1.06 2.54
C TYR A 41 -6.97 2.09 3.42
N LYS A 42 -6.98 3.36 3.00
CA LYS A 42 -6.32 4.51 3.67
C LYS A 42 -4.80 4.39 3.92
N THR A 43 -4.13 3.34 3.45
CA THR A 43 -2.68 3.08 3.63
C THR A 43 -1.80 4.24 3.17
N SER A 44 -2.12 4.91 2.06
CA SER A 44 -1.38 6.09 1.57
C SER A 44 -1.75 7.40 2.28
N LYS A 45 -2.82 7.41 3.09
CA LYS A 45 -3.36 8.62 3.76
C LYS A 45 -3.02 8.71 5.24
N VAL A 46 -2.86 7.58 5.92
CA VAL A 46 -2.46 7.52 7.34
C VAL A 46 -0.94 7.66 7.42
N CYS A 47 -0.44 8.49 8.32
CA CYS A 47 0.98 8.59 8.62
C CYS A 47 1.44 7.32 9.36
N ASN A 48 2.40 6.59 8.80
CA ASN A 48 2.94 5.39 9.46
C ASN A 48 3.64 5.69 10.80
N ALA A 49 4.32 6.85 10.91
CA ALA A 49 5.07 7.22 12.11
C ALA A 49 4.17 7.59 13.31
N CYS A 50 3.19 8.48 13.12
CA CYS A 50 2.38 9.03 14.21
C CYS A 50 0.89 8.71 14.11
N ASN A 51 0.49 7.85 13.17
CA ASN A 51 -0.86 7.31 13.10
C ASN A 51 -1.99 8.32 12.79
N ASN A 52 -1.66 9.59 12.52
CA ASN A 52 -2.58 10.66 12.11
C ASN A 52 -2.95 10.59 10.62
N ASP A 53 -4.18 11.01 10.29
CA ASP A 53 -4.68 11.15 8.93
C ASP A 53 -5.58 12.40 8.77
N PRO A 54 -5.67 13.01 7.57
CA PRO A 54 -4.95 12.66 6.35
C PRO A 54 -3.57 13.34 6.24
N LEU A 55 -2.63 12.67 5.57
CA LEU A 55 -1.42 13.28 5.04
C LEU A 55 -1.75 14.35 3.98
N ALA A 56 -1.03 15.47 4.00
CA ALA A 56 -1.20 16.56 3.04
C ALA A 56 -0.19 16.45 1.87
N ARG A 57 -0.53 17.02 0.71
CA ARG A 57 0.42 17.10 -0.41
C ARG A 57 1.48 18.17 -0.12
N MET A 58 2.72 17.91 -0.51
CA MET A 58 3.76 18.93 -0.48
C MET A 58 3.51 19.96 -1.60
N SER A 59 3.49 21.24 -1.23
CA SER A 59 3.42 22.35 -2.20
C SER A 59 4.70 22.42 -3.04
N GLY A 60 4.59 22.81 -4.30
CA GLY A 60 5.73 22.96 -5.20
C GLY A 60 6.18 21.68 -5.92
N LEU A 61 5.60 20.52 -5.59
CA LEU A 61 5.85 19.27 -6.33
C LEU A 61 4.66 18.91 -7.22
N LYS A 62 4.95 18.54 -8.48
CA LYS A 62 3.91 18.06 -9.40
C LYS A 62 3.47 16.66 -8.98
N GLY A 63 2.17 16.51 -8.76
CA GLY A 63 1.55 15.24 -8.44
C GLY A 63 1.46 14.99 -6.94
N CYS A 64 1.78 13.78 -6.54
CA CYS A 64 1.27 13.18 -5.31
C CYS A 64 2.27 12.20 -4.68
N SER A 65 3.49 12.16 -5.20
CA SER A 65 4.56 11.26 -4.81
C SER A 65 5.09 11.53 -3.41
N VAL A 66 5.01 12.78 -2.94
CA VAL A 66 5.47 13.20 -1.61
C VAL A 66 4.32 13.78 -0.81
N LEU A 67 4.16 13.31 0.43
CA LEU A 67 3.15 13.75 1.37
C LEU A 67 3.79 14.17 2.70
N VAL A 68 3.19 15.14 3.38
CA VAL A 68 3.62 15.62 4.69
C VAL A 68 2.58 15.32 5.76
N CYS A 69 3.03 14.81 6.90
CA CYS A 69 2.19 14.72 8.08
C CYS A 69 2.14 16.06 8.79
N LYS A 70 0.95 16.65 8.96
CA LYS A 70 0.81 17.93 9.66
C LYS A 70 1.11 17.84 11.17
N ALA A 71 0.94 16.65 11.77
CA ALA A 71 1.19 16.41 13.18
C ALA A 71 2.68 16.21 13.48
N CYS A 72 3.32 15.17 12.94
CA CYS A 72 4.72 14.85 13.24
C CYS A 72 5.74 15.42 12.24
N LYS A 73 5.29 16.21 11.25
CA LYS A 73 6.11 16.87 10.21
C LYS A 73 6.91 15.93 9.30
N THR A 74 6.78 14.61 9.45
CA THR A 74 7.45 13.64 8.58
C THR A 74 7.02 13.80 7.13
N LEU A 75 8.02 13.81 6.24
CA LEU A 75 7.86 13.72 4.80
C LEU A 75 7.89 12.26 4.36
N TRP A 76 6.92 11.88 3.55
CA TRP A 76 6.74 10.52 3.07
C TRP A 76 6.79 10.51 1.55
N GLN A 77 7.62 9.66 0.97
CA GLN A 77 7.28 9.11 -0.33
C GLN A 77 6.00 8.26 -0.16
N ARG A 78 4.97 8.57 -0.95
CA ARG A 78 3.61 8.04 -0.76
C ARG A 78 3.58 6.51 -0.72
N ASP A 79 4.31 5.87 -1.63
CA ASP A 79 4.28 4.42 -1.77
C ASP A 79 5.04 3.74 -0.62
N ILE A 80 6.17 4.29 -0.17
CA ILE A 80 6.87 3.83 1.04
C ILE A 80 5.94 3.90 2.26
N ASN A 81 5.22 5.00 2.45
CA ASN A 81 4.25 5.11 3.56
C ASN A 81 3.13 4.07 3.43
N ALA A 82 2.56 3.92 2.23
CA ALA A 82 1.53 2.92 1.97
C ALA A 82 2.04 1.49 2.24
N CYS A 83 3.24 1.14 1.78
CA CYS A 83 3.89 -0.15 2.01
C CYS A 83 4.10 -0.45 3.50
N LYS A 84 4.61 0.52 4.26
CA LYS A 84 4.78 0.35 5.72
C LYS A 84 3.45 0.16 6.45
N ASN A 85 2.40 0.86 6.02
CA ASN A 85 1.07 0.69 6.59
C ASN A 85 0.45 -0.66 6.21
N MET A 86 0.62 -1.12 4.96
CA MET A 86 0.22 -2.47 4.54
C MET A 86 0.91 -3.54 5.39
N LEU A 87 2.22 -3.44 5.59
CA LEU A 87 2.96 -4.36 6.46
C LEU A 87 2.44 -4.33 7.91
N SER A 88 2.21 -3.14 8.46
CA SER A 88 1.70 -2.96 9.82
C SER A 88 0.31 -3.60 10.01
N ILE A 89 -0.57 -3.48 9.00
CA ILE A 89 -1.88 -4.16 9.02
C ILE A 89 -1.70 -5.68 8.96
N SER A 90 -0.86 -6.19 8.04
CA SER A 90 -0.61 -7.63 7.91
C SER A 90 -0.09 -8.22 9.20
N LEU A 91 0.89 -7.58 9.85
CA LEU A 91 1.42 -8.02 11.14
C LEU A 91 0.38 -7.97 12.26
N SER A 92 -0.49 -6.95 12.29
CA SER A 92 -1.58 -6.89 13.27
C SER A 92 -2.56 -8.05 13.13
N ILE A 93 -2.93 -8.39 11.89
CA ILE A 93 -3.82 -9.53 11.60
C ILE A 93 -3.12 -10.84 11.96
N TRP A 94 -1.87 -11.02 11.55
CA TRP A 94 -1.07 -12.22 11.82
C TRP A 94 -0.94 -12.49 13.32
N ASN A 95 -0.77 -11.43 14.12
CA ASN A 95 -0.67 -11.51 15.58
C ASN A 95 -2.02 -11.62 16.30
N GLY A 96 -3.13 -11.91 15.59
CA GLY A 96 -4.45 -12.11 16.19
C GLY A 96 -5.14 -10.83 16.71
N ARG A 97 -4.57 -9.65 16.48
CA ARG A 97 -5.16 -8.36 16.91
C ARG A 97 -6.23 -7.84 15.95
N GLY A 98 -6.40 -8.54 14.82
CA GLY A 98 -7.27 -8.12 13.73
C GLY A 98 -6.78 -6.88 13.02
N ARG A 99 -7.64 -6.36 12.12
CA ARG A 99 -7.32 -5.17 11.32
C ARG A 99 -7.49 -3.89 12.17
N PRO A 100 -6.50 -2.99 12.23
CA PRO A 100 -6.64 -1.74 12.99
C PRO A 100 -7.80 -0.89 12.48
N SER A 101 -8.55 -0.26 13.40
CA SER A 101 -9.81 0.45 13.12
C SER A 101 -9.69 1.48 12.00
N LYS A 102 -8.63 2.29 11.99
CA LYS A 102 -8.36 3.30 10.96
C LYS A 102 -8.26 2.78 9.53
N TYR A 103 -7.98 1.49 9.37
CA TYR A 103 -7.85 0.83 8.07
C TYR A 103 -9.08 0.00 7.71
N ARG A 104 -10.12 -0.04 8.55
CA ARG A 104 -11.39 -0.71 8.25
C ARG A 104 -12.22 0.18 7.32
N ARG A 105 -12.93 -0.46 6.39
CA ARG A 105 -14.01 0.20 5.64
C ARG A 105 -15.21 0.27 6.59
N ASN A 106 -15.86 1.43 6.65
CA ASN A 106 -17.15 1.58 7.34
C ASN A 106 -18.23 0.81 6.58
#